data_AF-A0A7Z9TGD2-F1
#
_entry.id   AF-A0A7Z9TGD2-F1
#
_cell.length_a   1.000
_cell.length_b   1.000
_cell.length_c   1.000
_cell.angle_alpha   90.00
_cell.angle_beta   90.00
_cell.angle_gamma   90.00
#
_symmetry.space_group_name_H-M   'P 1'
#
loop_
_entity.id
_entity.type
_entity.pdbx_description
1 polymer ?
#
loop_
_entity_poly.entity_id
_entity_poly.type
_entity_poly.pdbx_seq_one_letter_code
_entity_poly.pdbx_strand_id
1 'polypeptide(L)'
;MMGIWILSCMLLMTACGSGEKADKIYMNGNIWTGVENASRAEFIAVLGESILNVGRGDYSQFRGPNTELIELHGNFVVPGFMDSHTHFMSGGLQ
;
A
#
# COMPACT_ATOMS: atom_id res chain seq x y z
N MET A 1 -15.33 -30.97 33.96
CA MET A 1 -14.26 -29.96 34.09
C MET A 1 -13.16 -30.07 33.02
N MET A 2 -12.88 -31.24 32.44
CA MET A 2 -11.86 -31.42 31.38
C MET A 2 -12.24 -30.79 30.00
N GLY A 3 -13.54 -30.72 29.67
CA GLY A 3 -14.01 -30.25 28.36
C GLY A 3 -13.90 -28.74 28.11
N ILE A 4 -13.85 -27.93 29.18
CA ILE A 4 -13.69 -26.47 29.09
C ILE A 4 -12.26 -26.10 28.61
N TRP A 5 -11.26 -26.91 28.96
CA TRP A 5 -9.88 -26.69 28.55
C TRP A 5 -9.62 -27.06 27.08
N ILE A 6 -10.28 -28.10 26.55
CA ILE A 6 -10.19 -28.46 25.12
C ILE A 6 -10.87 -27.41 24.22
N LEU A 7 -12.02 -26.88 24.63
CA LEU A 7 -12.75 -25.88 23.85
C LEU A 7 -12.00 -24.52 23.83
N SER A 8 -11.33 -24.18 24.93
CA SER A 8 -10.45 -23.00 25.03
C SER A 8 -9.23 -23.09 24.09
N CYS A 9 -8.67 -24.29 23.91
CA CYS A 9 -7.54 -24.52 23.00
C CYS A 9 -7.93 -24.41 21.51
N MET A 10 -9.15 -24.80 21.13
CA MET A 10 -9.64 -24.64 19.75
C MET A 10 -9.94 -23.19 19.37
N LEU A 11 -10.28 -22.33 20.35
CA LEU A 11 -10.55 -20.91 20.12
C LEU A 11 -9.27 -20.09 19.84
N LEU A 12 -8.09 -20.60 20.22
CA LEU A 12 -6.80 -19.93 20.05
C LEU A 12 -6.18 -20.13 18.65
N MET A 13 -6.68 -21.08 17.86
CA MET A 13 -6.13 -21.41 16.53
C MET A 13 -6.77 -20.62 15.38
N THR A 14 -7.82 -19.85 15.63
CA THR A 14 -8.49 -19.03 14.59
C THR A 14 -7.93 -17.63 14.44
N ALA A 15 -6.90 -17.26 15.21
CA ALA A 15 -6.27 -15.94 15.16
C ALA A 15 -5.17 -15.81 14.08
N CYS A 16 -5.24 -16.61 13.01
CA CYS A 16 -4.39 -16.37 11.84
C CYS A 16 -4.97 -15.17 11.07
N GLY A 17 -4.68 -13.96 11.55
CA GLY A 17 -5.00 -12.74 10.84
C GLY A 17 -4.25 -12.71 9.52
N SER A 18 -4.97 -12.87 8.41
CA SER A 18 -4.41 -12.54 7.10
C SER A 18 -4.00 -11.07 7.13
N GLY A 19 -2.72 -10.78 6.86
CA GLY A 19 -2.24 -9.40 6.77
C GLY A 19 -3.12 -8.57 5.82
N GLU A 20 -3.21 -7.27 6.09
CA GLU A 20 -4.02 -6.34 5.30
C GLU A 20 -3.74 -6.49 3.80
N LYS A 21 -4.81 -6.48 3.00
CA LYS A 21 -4.73 -6.61 1.55
C LYS A 21 -4.98 -5.26 0.92
N ALA A 22 -4.20 -4.93 -0.09
CA ALA A 22 -4.34 -3.69 -0.82
C ALA A 22 -5.62 -3.69 -1.66
N ASP A 23 -6.25 -2.54 -1.78
CA ASP A 23 -7.29 -2.32 -2.78
C ASP A 23 -6.66 -2.22 -4.17
N LYS A 24 -5.49 -1.57 -4.27
CA LYS A 24 -4.75 -1.36 -5.52
C LYS A 24 -3.26 -1.65 -5.33
N ILE A 25 -2.66 -2.29 -6.31
CA ILE A 25 -1.20 -2.41 -6.43
C ILE A 25 -0.79 -1.84 -7.77
N TYR A 26 -0.02 -0.74 -7.73
CA TYR A 26 0.66 -0.20 -8.90
C TYR A 26 2.01 -0.91 -9.02
N MET A 27 2.32 -1.53 -10.16
CA MET A 27 3.48 -2.39 -10.33
C MET A 27 4.30 -2.05 -11.57
N ASN A 28 5.56 -2.52 -11.58
CA ASN A 28 6.55 -2.24 -12.62
C ASN A 28 6.77 -0.75 -12.87
N GLY A 29 6.81 0.06 -11.81
CA GLY A 29 7.08 1.49 -11.87
C GLY A 29 8.55 1.85 -11.67
N ASN A 30 8.92 3.08 -12.01
CA ASN A 30 10.12 3.74 -11.52
C ASN A 30 9.70 4.72 -10.41
N ILE A 31 9.61 4.24 -9.16
CA ILE A 31 8.99 5.00 -8.07
C ILE A 31 10.07 5.65 -7.21
N TRP A 32 10.02 6.98 -7.09
CA TRP A 32 10.82 7.74 -6.13
C TRP A 32 9.98 8.07 -4.90
N THR A 33 10.50 7.77 -3.71
CA THR A 33 9.81 7.97 -2.44
C THR A 33 10.16 9.29 -1.74
N GLY A 34 11.11 10.06 -2.27
CA GLY A 34 11.64 11.25 -1.58
C GLY A 34 12.67 10.94 -0.50
N VAL A 35 12.88 9.67 -0.13
CA VAL A 35 13.87 9.28 0.89
C VAL A 35 15.28 9.34 0.31
N GLU A 36 16.16 10.04 1.01
CA GLU A 36 17.56 10.20 0.61
C GLU A 36 18.28 8.84 0.56
N ASN A 37 19.10 8.62 -0.48
CA ASN A 37 19.85 7.37 -0.71
C ASN A 37 19.00 6.10 -0.86
N ALA A 38 17.67 6.18 -0.87
CA ALA A 38 16.82 5.03 -1.13
C ALA A 38 16.87 4.64 -2.61
N SER A 39 16.93 3.32 -2.86
CA SER A 39 16.72 2.78 -4.21
C SER A 39 15.31 3.07 -4.71
N ARG A 40 15.14 3.20 -6.03
CA ARG A 40 13.81 3.30 -6.64
C ARG A 40 12.97 2.06 -6.31
N ALA A 41 11.72 2.28 -5.92
CA ALA A 41 10.75 1.20 -5.74
C ALA A 41 10.14 0.81 -7.10
N GLU A 42 9.56 -0.38 -7.15
CA GLU A 42 8.95 -0.99 -8.34
C GLU A 42 7.44 -1.20 -8.18
N PHE A 43 6.92 -1.18 -6.94
CA PHE A 43 5.48 -1.24 -6.68
C PHE A 43 5.05 -0.33 -5.52
N ILE A 44 3.76 0.02 -5.52
CA ILE A 44 3.04 0.70 -4.41
C ILE A 44 1.76 -0.09 -4.13
N ALA A 45 1.59 -0.55 -2.90
CA ALA A 45 0.36 -1.16 -2.40
C ALA A 45 -0.46 -0.12 -1.61
N VAL A 46 -1.72 0.08 -2.00
CA VAL A 46 -2.62 1.10 -1.44
C VAL A 46 -3.85 0.45 -0.83
N LEU A 47 -4.20 0.87 0.39
CA LEU A 47 -5.44 0.50 1.09
C LEU A 47 -6.19 1.79 1.42
N GLY A 48 -7.37 1.97 0.83
CA GLY A 48 -8.13 3.22 0.89
C GLY A 48 -7.29 4.42 0.43
N GLU A 49 -7.07 5.36 1.35
CA GLU A 49 -6.30 6.59 1.11
C GLU A 49 -4.85 6.51 1.62
N SER A 50 -4.40 5.32 2.04
CA SER A 50 -3.08 5.12 2.65
C SER A 50 -2.20 4.16 1.86
N ILE A 51 -0.89 4.40 1.91
CA ILE A 51 0.10 3.47 1.35
C ILE A 51 0.35 2.37 2.39
N LEU A 52 -0.02 1.15 2.03
CA LEU A 52 0.22 -0.04 2.86
C LEU A 52 1.68 -0.50 2.75
N ASN A 53 2.26 -0.43 1.56
CA ASN A 53 3.68 -0.71 1.34
C ASN A 53 4.22 -0.06 0.06
N VAL A 54 5.52 0.19 0.00
CA VAL A 54 6.26 0.63 -1.18
C VAL A 54 7.59 -0.09 -1.21
N GLY A 55 7.90 -0.77 -2.31
CA GLY A 55 9.05 -1.66 -2.32
C GLY A 55 9.46 -2.15 -3.70
N ARG A 56 10.37 -3.13 -3.70
CA ARG A 56 10.89 -3.81 -4.88
C ARG A 56 10.57 -5.30 -4.79
N GLY A 57 10.49 -5.98 -5.94
CA GLY A 57 10.24 -7.42 -5.98
C GLY A 57 8.80 -7.80 -5.64
N ASP A 58 8.64 -8.84 -4.79
CA ASP A 58 7.36 -9.52 -4.62
C ASP A 58 6.35 -8.74 -3.74
N TYR A 59 5.20 -8.43 -4.34
CA TYR A 59 4.05 -7.79 -3.71
C TYR A 59 2.91 -8.77 -3.39
N SER A 60 3.09 -10.08 -3.63
CA SER A 60 2.06 -11.12 -3.48
C SER A 60 1.41 -11.12 -2.10
N GLN A 61 2.17 -10.82 -1.05
CA GLN A 61 1.68 -10.75 0.33
C GLN A 61 0.60 -9.67 0.53
N PHE A 62 0.59 -8.61 -0.28
CA PHE A 62 -0.40 -7.53 -0.23
C PHE A 62 -1.59 -7.77 -1.17
N ARG A 63 -1.49 -8.76 -2.06
CA ARG A 63 -2.56 -9.10 -3.01
C ARG A 63 -3.64 -9.93 -2.33
N GLY A 64 -4.88 -9.50 -2.48
CA GLY A 64 -6.10 -10.21 -2.11
C GLY A 64 -7.01 -10.47 -3.32
N PRO A 65 -8.16 -11.13 -3.12
CA PRO A 65 -9.09 -11.48 -4.20
C PRO A 65 -9.65 -10.26 -4.94
N ASN A 66 -9.75 -9.13 -4.24
CA ASN A 66 -10.35 -7.89 -4.75
C ASN A 66 -9.30 -6.83 -5.12
N THR A 67 -8.01 -7.16 -5.03
CA THR A 67 -6.94 -6.20 -5.35
C THR A 67 -6.89 -5.94 -6.84
N GLU A 68 -7.03 -4.68 -7.24
CA GLU A 68 -6.79 -4.21 -8.60
C GLU A 68 -5.27 -4.11 -8.84
N LEU A 69 -4.79 -4.76 -9.91
CA LEU A 69 -3.40 -4.64 -10.34
C LEU A 69 -3.30 -3.63 -11.47
N ILE A 70 -2.47 -2.61 -11.29
CA ILE A 70 -2.30 -1.50 -12.22
C ILE A 70 -0.85 -1.51 -12.74
N GLU A 71 -0.70 -1.81 -14.02
CA GLU A 71 0.59 -1.86 -14.69
C GLU A 71 1.08 -0.43 -15.01
N LEU A 72 2.28 -0.07 -14.54
CA LEU A 72 2.85 1.26 -14.76
C LEU A 72 3.77 1.34 -15.98
N HIS A 73 4.16 0.21 -16.60
CA HIS A 73 5.00 0.17 -17.80
C HIS A 73 6.33 0.94 -17.67
N GLY A 74 6.93 0.94 -16.48
CA GLY A 74 8.19 1.64 -16.19
C GLY A 74 8.06 3.16 -16.03
N ASN A 75 6.84 3.71 -16.07
CA ASN A 75 6.61 5.14 -15.90
C ASN A 75 7.08 5.64 -14.52
N PHE A 76 7.46 6.91 -14.48
CA PHE A 76 7.99 7.54 -13.28
C PHE A 76 6.87 7.96 -12.32
N VAL A 77 7.05 7.64 -11.03
CA VAL A 77 6.12 8.00 -9.96
C VAL A 77 6.85 8.83 -8.91
N VAL A 78 6.19 9.90 -8.46
CA VAL A 78 6.66 10.90 -7.51
C VAL A 78 5.54 11.19 -6.51
N PRO A 79 5.84 11.59 -5.26
CA PRO A 79 4.82 12.19 -4.40
C PRO A 79 4.14 13.37 -5.10
N GLY A 80 2.83 13.52 -4.91
CA GLY A 80 2.11 14.68 -5.40
C GLY A 80 2.74 15.97 -4.85
N PHE A 81 2.80 17.01 -5.68
CA PHE A 81 3.32 18.30 -5.24
C PHE A 81 2.38 18.91 -4.20
N MET A 82 2.97 19.44 -3.13
CA MET A 82 2.26 20.19 -2.09
C MET A 82 2.68 21.65 -2.20
N ASP A 83 1.74 22.52 -2.51
CA ASP A 83 1.93 23.96 -2.49
C ASP A 83 1.71 24.48 -1.06
N SER A 84 2.76 25.02 -0.46
CA SER A 84 2.72 25.57 0.89
C SER A 84 1.99 26.91 1.00
N HIS A 85 1.88 27.65 -0.11
CA HIS A 85 1.29 28.98 -0.09
C HIS A 85 0.81 29.39 -1.49
N THR A 86 -0.50 29.28 -1.70
CA THR A 86 -1.16 29.77 -2.91
C THR A 86 -2.34 30.67 -2.57
N HIS A 87 -2.52 31.71 -3.37
CA HIS A 87 -3.76 32.47 -3.41
C HIS A 87 -4.63 31.95 -4.56
N PHE A 88 -5.49 30.96 -4.30
CA PHE A 88 -6.22 30.23 -5.36
C PHE A 88 -6.98 31.13 -6.34
N MET A 89 -7.68 32.16 -5.85
CA MET A 89 -8.43 33.08 -6.72
C MET A 89 -7.51 33.87 -7.66
N SER A 90 -6.42 34.42 -7.13
CA SER A 90 -5.43 35.13 -7.96
C SER A 90 -4.70 34.19 -8.91
N GLY A 91 -4.38 32.97 -8.45
CA GLY A 91 -3.68 31.96 -9.23
C GLY A 91 -4.50 31.44 -10.40
N GLY A 92 -5.82 31.29 -10.24
CA GLY A 92 -6.74 30.81 -11.28
C GLY A 92 -7.16 31.87 -12.31
N LEU A 93 -6.80 33.14 -12.10
CA LEU A 93 -7.06 34.25 -13.03
C LEU A 93 -5.83 34.61 -13.89
N GLN A 94 -4.75 33.84 -13.81
CA GLN A 94 -3.57 33.99 -14.68
C GLN A 94 -3.82 33.47 -16.10
#